data_AF-A0A165RYL9-F1
#
_entry.id   AF-A0A165RYL9-F1
#
_cell.length_a   1.000
_cell.length_b   1.000
_cell.length_c   1.000
_cell.angle_alpha   90.00
_cell.angle_beta   90.00
_cell.angle_gamma   90.00
#
_symmetry.space_group_name_H-M   'P 1'
#
loop_
_entity.id
_entity.type
_entity.pdbx_description
1 polymer ?
#
loop_
_entity_poly.entity_id
_entity_poly.type
_entity_poly.pdbx_seq_one_letter_code
_entity_poly.pdbx_strand_id
1 'polypeptide(L)'
;MFLHSGLATIVLVTSWLPLFTGASVLEPRSLAYTRYTTPHSLGDNYVFDARDGWQTTNVTDMQYKYSRSSVSHGNESLVDSSGLEKRASKAKSSKKATSSTKSKLKTLALSKANILTGASVVHALDSVWNSLKGIGKAEDVTITWYTGHDLENPSCWASGNWAPTDNSFACALTLDGWTSKPQCFKFLELCKDSKTCVFVRVVDTCAGCAPGSKHVDLTKAAFSNLADINEGILSVHMRPATDPSPHWFEELWGPKA
;
A
#
# COMPACT_ATOMS: atom_id res chain seq x y z
N MET A 1 50.66 -73.58 34.67
CA MET A 1 49.90 -72.50 35.34
C MET A 1 50.21 -71.19 34.64
N PHE A 2 49.34 -70.73 33.75
CA PHE A 2 49.46 -69.40 33.14
C PHE A 2 48.10 -68.71 33.25
N LEU A 3 48.01 -67.76 34.17
CA LEU A 3 46.87 -66.86 34.35
C LEU A 3 46.80 -65.89 33.16
N HIS A 4 45.67 -65.83 32.48
CA HIS A 4 45.37 -64.79 31.49
C HIS A 4 44.77 -63.56 32.19
N SER A 5 45.45 -62.42 32.07
CA SER A 5 44.91 -61.10 32.41
C SER A 5 43.97 -60.61 31.31
N GLY A 6 42.71 -60.35 31.65
CA GLY A 6 41.73 -59.72 30.77
C GLY A 6 41.89 -58.19 30.77
N LEU A 7 42.15 -57.62 29.60
CA LEU A 7 42.13 -56.18 29.33
C LEU A 7 40.77 -55.84 28.68
N ALA A 8 39.88 -55.21 29.45
CA ALA A 8 38.62 -54.68 28.93
C ALA A 8 38.87 -53.33 28.26
N THR A 9 38.65 -53.26 26.95
CA THR A 9 38.73 -52.03 26.15
C THR A 9 37.35 -51.38 26.08
N ILE A 10 37.21 -50.21 26.72
CA ILE A 10 36.01 -49.37 26.66
C ILE A 10 36.11 -48.51 25.39
N VAL A 11 35.21 -48.72 24.43
CA VAL A 11 35.06 -47.89 23.22
C VAL A 11 34.06 -46.77 23.52
N LEU A 12 34.56 -45.54 23.71
CA LEU A 12 33.75 -44.33 23.81
C LEU A 12 33.40 -43.82 22.41
N VAL A 13 32.18 -44.11 21.95
CA VAL A 13 31.60 -43.53 20.73
C VAL A 13 31.17 -42.10 21.06
N THR A 14 31.96 -41.12 20.65
CA THR A 14 31.56 -39.70 20.72
C THR A 14 30.71 -39.36 19.50
N SER A 15 29.40 -39.32 19.72
CA SER A 15 28.42 -38.89 18.72
C SER A 15 28.54 -37.38 18.47
N TRP A 16 29.15 -37.03 17.34
CA TRP A 16 29.14 -35.67 16.82
C TRP A 16 27.72 -35.36 16.30
N LEU A 17 26.94 -34.63 17.09
CA LEU A 17 25.70 -34.00 16.62
C LEU A 17 26.07 -32.74 15.84
N PRO A 18 25.71 -32.62 14.55
CA PRO A 18 25.84 -31.36 13.85
C PRO A 18 24.88 -30.34 14.47
N LEU A 19 25.43 -29.23 14.99
CA LEU A 19 24.64 -28.05 15.27
C LEU A 19 24.13 -27.50 13.94
N PHE A 20 22.89 -27.78 13.60
CA PHE A 20 22.19 -27.11 12.52
C PHE A 20 21.89 -25.66 12.96
N THR A 21 22.76 -24.73 12.58
CA THR A 21 22.40 -23.31 12.55
C THR A 21 21.45 -23.09 11.38
N GLY A 22 20.14 -23.12 11.66
CA GLY A 22 19.11 -22.84 10.68
C GLY A 22 19.11 -21.36 10.28
N ALA A 23 19.92 -21.00 9.28
CA ALA A 23 19.69 -19.78 8.52
C ALA A 23 18.49 -20.03 7.60
N SER A 24 17.33 -19.46 7.92
CA SER A 24 16.16 -19.49 7.06
C SER A 24 16.47 -18.67 5.79
N VAL A 25 16.78 -19.38 4.70
CA VAL A 25 16.86 -18.80 3.37
C VAL A 25 15.44 -18.36 3.00
N LEU A 26 15.16 -17.06 3.10
CA LEU A 26 13.91 -16.49 2.60
C LEU A 26 13.83 -16.77 1.09
N GLU A 27 12.78 -17.47 0.68
CA GLU A 27 12.56 -17.83 -0.71
C GLU A 27 12.38 -16.56 -1.55
N PRO A 28 13.03 -16.42 -2.73
CA PRO A 28 13.00 -15.20 -3.53
C PRO A 28 11.58 -14.67 -3.85
N ARG A 29 10.60 -15.58 -3.97
CA ARG A 29 9.18 -15.24 -4.18
C ARG A 29 8.61 -14.43 -3.01
N SER A 30 8.92 -14.82 -1.77
CA SER A 30 8.45 -14.13 -0.56
C SER A 30 9.00 -12.71 -0.47
N LEU A 31 10.29 -12.50 -0.80
CA LEU A 31 10.92 -11.19 -0.79
C LEU A 31 10.35 -10.27 -1.88
N ALA A 32 10.12 -10.80 -3.09
CA ALA A 32 9.50 -10.05 -4.17
C ALA A 32 8.07 -9.64 -3.80
N TYR A 33 7.28 -10.58 -3.26
CA TYR A 33 5.92 -10.30 -2.78
C TYR A 33 5.91 -9.19 -1.73
N THR A 34 6.74 -9.29 -0.69
CA THR A 34 6.82 -8.25 0.36
C THR A 34 7.15 -6.88 -0.20
N ARG A 35 8.04 -6.77 -1.21
CA ARG A 35 8.36 -5.47 -1.84
C ARG A 35 7.17 -4.85 -2.55
N TYR A 36 6.33 -5.66 -3.18
CA TYR A 36 5.13 -5.16 -3.88
C TYR A 36 3.99 -4.81 -2.95
N THR A 37 3.92 -5.47 -1.78
CA THR A 37 2.86 -5.22 -0.80
C THR A 37 3.24 -4.20 0.27
N THR A 38 4.47 -3.71 0.28
CA THR A 38 4.94 -2.70 1.25
C THR A 38 5.09 -1.34 0.57
N PRO A 39 4.78 -0.24 1.28
CA PRO A 39 4.96 1.08 0.72
C PRO A 39 6.45 1.38 0.53
N HIS A 40 6.78 2.11 -0.54
CA HIS A 40 8.15 2.51 -0.85
C HIS A 40 8.34 4.03 -0.82
N SER A 41 9.60 4.44 -0.80
CA SER A 41 10.04 5.85 -0.76
C SER A 41 10.79 6.22 -2.03
N LEU A 42 10.60 7.46 -2.49
CA LEU A 42 11.34 8.08 -3.59
C LEU A 42 12.72 8.61 -3.15
N GLY A 43 13.02 8.53 -1.85
CA GLY A 43 14.27 8.97 -1.23
C GLY A 43 14.18 10.36 -0.59
N ASP A 44 15.05 10.62 0.39
CA ASP A 44 15.01 11.85 1.20
C ASP A 44 15.30 13.13 0.40
N ASN A 45 15.94 13.01 -0.77
CA ASN A 45 16.26 14.14 -1.65
C ASN A 45 15.19 14.39 -2.71
N TYR A 46 14.12 13.59 -2.74
CA TYR A 46 13.04 13.77 -3.71
C TYR A 46 12.14 14.93 -3.26
N VAL A 47 12.14 15.99 -4.05
CA VAL A 47 11.30 17.17 -3.83
C VAL A 47 10.26 17.21 -4.94
N PHE A 48 8.98 17.24 -4.55
CA PHE A 48 7.89 17.50 -5.46
C PHE A 48 7.98 18.96 -5.95
N ASP A 49 8.32 19.18 -7.22
CA ASP A 49 8.44 20.51 -7.83
C ASP A 49 7.10 20.96 -8.45
N ALA A 50 6.54 22.11 -8.04
CA ALA A 50 5.26 22.59 -8.58
C ALA A 50 5.19 22.66 -10.12
N ARG A 51 6.34 22.75 -10.82
CA ARG A 51 6.43 22.67 -12.29
C ARG A 51 6.14 21.29 -12.86
N ASP A 52 6.19 20.25 -12.03
CA ASP A 52 5.72 18.90 -12.33
C ASP A 52 4.19 18.78 -12.20
N GLY A 53 3.51 19.84 -11.74
CA GLY A 53 2.05 19.91 -11.64
C GLY A 53 1.50 19.76 -10.23
N TRP A 54 2.33 19.84 -9.19
CA TRP A 54 1.91 19.67 -7.79
C TRP A 54 1.27 20.93 -7.20
N GLN A 55 0.10 20.78 -6.57
CA GLN A 55 -0.43 21.75 -5.59
C GLN A 55 -0.81 21.05 -4.29
N THR A 56 -0.33 21.56 -3.15
CA THR A 56 -0.78 21.09 -1.83
C THR A 56 -2.20 21.57 -1.61
N THR A 57 -3.19 20.68 -1.70
CA THR A 57 -4.58 20.99 -1.41
C THR A 57 -4.93 20.62 0.03
N ASN A 58 -5.53 21.56 0.76
CA ASN A 58 -6.09 21.27 2.07
C ASN A 58 -7.37 20.44 1.89
N VAL A 59 -7.52 19.34 2.64
CA VAL A 59 -8.67 18.43 2.53
C VAL A 59 -10.00 19.16 2.72
N THR A 60 -10.05 20.20 3.55
CA THR A 60 -11.26 21.03 3.73
C THR A 60 -11.62 21.86 2.51
N ASP A 61 -10.66 22.23 1.66
CA ASP A 61 -10.93 22.94 0.41
C ASP A 61 -11.50 22.01 -0.67
N MET A 62 -11.64 20.70 -0.44
CA MET A 62 -12.27 19.80 -1.41
C MET A 62 -13.81 19.82 -1.35
N GLN A 63 -14.42 20.41 -0.30
CA GLN A 63 -15.88 20.45 -0.16
C GLN A 63 -16.58 21.22 -1.28
N TYR A 64 -15.95 22.22 -1.91
CA TYR A 64 -16.57 22.95 -3.02
C TYR A 64 -16.57 22.14 -4.33
N LYS A 65 -15.70 21.13 -4.47
CA LYS A 65 -15.61 20.27 -5.67
C LYS A 65 -16.52 19.04 -5.59
N TYR A 66 -16.91 18.65 -4.38
CA TYR A 66 -17.81 17.51 -4.11
C TYR A 66 -19.03 17.89 -3.29
N SER A 67 -19.42 19.17 -3.29
CA SER A 67 -20.74 19.55 -2.81
C SER A 67 -21.74 18.82 -3.69
N ARG A 68 -22.36 17.76 -3.15
CA ARG A 68 -23.59 17.20 -3.69
C ARG A 68 -24.53 18.39 -3.88
N SER A 69 -24.65 18.86 -5.12
CA SER A 69 -25.78 19.66 -5.52
C SER A 69 -27.00 18.76 -5.31
N SER A 70 -27.57 18.82 -4.12
CA SER A 70 -28.97 18.47 -3.91
C SER A 70 -29.74 19.45 -4.79
N VAL A 71 -29.95 19.06 -6.04
CA VAL A 71 -30.91 19.69 -6.93
C VAL A 71 -32.22 19.54 -6.19
N SER A 72 -32.64 20.64 -5.58
CA SER A 72 -33.95 20.84 -5.02
C SER A 72 -34.94 20.73 -6.18
N HIS A 73 -35.47 19.53 -6.38
CA HIS A 73 -36.79 19.42 -7.00
C HIS A 73 -37.79 19.84 -5.92
N GLY A 74 -38.17 21.10 -5.97
CA GLY A 74 -39.35 21.57 -5.27
C GLY A 74 -40.56 20.77 -5.75
N ASN A 75 -41.26 20.14 -4.81
CA ASN A 75 -42.69 20.33 -4.73
C ASN A 75 -43.19 20.10 -3.31
N GLU A 76 -44.12 20.97 -2.91
CA GLU A 76 -44.79 21.03 -1.63
C GLU A 76 -45.47 19.71 -1.23
N SER A 77 -45.43 19.40 0.06
CA SER A 77 -46.60 18.88 0.79
C SER A 77 -46.30 18.82 2.28
N LEU A 78 -46.96 19.71 3.01
CA LEU A 78 -47.15 19.73 4.46
C LEU A 78 -47.51 18.35 5.02
N VAL A 79 -46.73 17.85 5.99
CA VAL A 79 -47.28 17.04 7.09
C VAL A 79 -46.49 17.32 8.38
N ASP A 80 -47.17 17.98 9.30
CA ASP A 80 -46.85 18.12 10.71
C ASP A 80 -47.01 16.77 11.42
N SER A 81 -46.05 16.38 12.28
CA SER A 81 -46.32 15.65 13.53
C SER A 81 -45.04 15.40 14.35
N SER A 82 -44.89 16.23 15.38
CA SER A 82 -44.55 15.91 16.78
C SER A 82 -43.80 14.60 17.15
N GLY A 83 -42.75 14.78 17.96
CA GLY A 83 -42.17 13.76 18.86
C GLY A 83 -40.77 14.20 19.32
N LEU A 84 -40.61 14.87 20.46
CA LEU A 84 -40.19 14.27 21.74
C LEU A 84 -38.86 13.49 21.57
N GLU A 85 -37.70 13.82 22.17
CA GLU A 85 -37.43 14.45 23.46
C GLU A 85 -36.02 15.09 23.50
N LYS A 86 -35.92 16.13 24.34
CA LYS A 86 -34.67 16.65 24.90
C LYS A 86 -34.10 15.63 25.89
N ARG A 87 -32.81 15.32 25.80
CA ARG A 87 -31.99 15.06 26.99
C ARG A 87 -30.58 15.61 26.82
N ALA A 88 -30.39 16.80 27.36
CA ALA A 88 -29.10 17.32 27.74
C ALA A 88 -28.72 16.69 29.09
N SER A 89 -27.48 16.21 29.22
CA SER A 89 -26.77 16.17 30.50
C SER A 89 -25.43 16.87 30.33
N LYS A 90 -25.16 17.75 31.27
CA LYS A 90 -24.12 18.79 31.27
C LYS A 90 -23.40 18.66 32.61
N ALA A 91 -22.08 18.45 32.61
CA ALA A 91 -21.15 18.87 33.68
C ALA A 91 -19.71 18.69 33.16
N LYS A 92 -19.00 19.75 32.73
CA LYS A 92 -18.23 20.77 33.47
C LYS A 92 -16.90 20.29 34.10
N SER A 93 -15.81 20.87 33.54
CA SER A 93 -14.59 21.41 34.20
C SER A 93 -13.61 20.38 34.83
N SER A 94 -12.27 20.47 34.75
CA SER A 94 -11.38 21.64 34.67
C SER A 94 -9.90 21.24 34.42
N LYS A 95 -9.14 22.16 33.79
CA LYS A 95 -7.74 22.58 34.01
C LYS A 95 -6.56 21.56 34.10
N LYS A 96 -5.73 21.58 33.03
CA LYS A 96 -4.28 21.92 32.96
C LYS A 96 -3.37 21.58 34.15
N ALA A 97 -2.36 20.71 33.93
CA ALA A 97 -0.97 20.94 34.35
C ALA A 97 0.01 19.99 33.63
N THR A 98 1.15 20.59 33.28
CA THR A 98 2.33 20.08 32.60
C THR A 98 3.12 19.09 33.47
N SER A 99 3.69 18.03 32.88
CA SER A 99 4.99 17.54 33.33
C SER A 99 5.77 16.93 32.17
N SER A 100 6.98 17.45 32.02
CA SER A 100 8.03 17.00 31.13
C SER A 100 8.65 15.73 31.70
N THR A 101 8.90 14.74 30.85
CA THR A 101 9.89 13.71 31.17
C THR A 101 10.69 13.40 29.91
N LYS A 102 11.92 13.94 29.91
CA LYS A 102 13.01 13.58 29.02
C LYS A 102 13.34 12.10 29.22
N SER A 103 13.37 11.32 28.14
CA SER A 103 14.22 10.12 28.08
C SER A 103 14.90 10.03 26.72
N LYS A 104 16.16 10.48 26.75
CA LYS A 104 17.32 10.15 25.90
C LYS A 104 17.05 9.31 24.63
N LEU A 105 17.15 10.03 23.52
CA LEU A 105 17.71 9.57 22.26
C LEU A 105 19.05 8.86 22.52
N LYS A 106 19.17 7.57 22.17
CA LYS A 106 20.46 6.90 22.03
C LYS A 106 20.71 6.74 20.53
N THR A 107 21.48 7.68 20.00
CA THR A 107 22.07 7.67 18.68
C THR A 107 22.90 6.39 18.52
N LEU A 108 22.42 5.44 17.73
CA LEU A 108 23.26 4.42 17.13
C LEU A 108 23.33 4.75 15.65
N ALA A 109 24.37 5.51 15.32
CA ALA A 109 24.88 5.61 13.97
C ALA A 109 25.26 4.19 13.52
N LEU A 110 24.42 3.57 12.69
CA LEU A 110 24.85 2.41 11.92
C LEU A 110 25.46 2.94 10.62
N SER A 111 26.77 3.10 10.72
CA SER A 111 27.74 3.21 9.65
C SER A 111 27.37 2.34 8.44
N LYS A 112 27.61 2.89 7.24
CA LYS A 112 27.86 2.16 5.99
C LYS A 112 28.37 0.75 6.27
N ALA A 113 27.49 -0.24 6.18
CA ALA A 113 27.90 -1.62 6.16
C ALA A 113 28.56 -1.85 4.80
N ASN A 114 29.89 -1.83 4.79
CA ASN A 114 30.66 -2.60 3.82
C ASN A 114 30.24 -4.06 3.98
N ILE A 115 29.24 -4.48 3.21
CA ILE A 115 28.89 -5.89 3.04
C ILE A 115 30.00 -6.49 2.19
N LEU A 116 30.87 -7.22 2.88
CA LEU A 116 31.95 -8.03 2.34
C LEU A 116 31.44 -8.96 1.23
N THR A 117 31.96 -8.73 0.02
CA THR A 117 32.46 -9.74 -0.91
C THR A 117 31.70 -11.06 -0.98
N GLY A 118 30.66 -11.08 -1.80
CA GLY A 118 30.07 -12.28 -2.38
C GLY A 118 29.46 -11.91 -3.73
N ALA A 119 30.13 -12.26 -4.82
CA ALA A 119 29.75 -11.90 -6.20
C ALA A 119 28.32 -12.34 -6.60
N SER A 120 27.69 -13.22 -5.80
CA SER A 120 26.35 -13.77 -6.02
C SER A 120 25.19 -12.87 -5.55
N VAL A 121 25.39 -11.99 -4.56
CA VAL A 121 24.31 -11.14 -4.02
C VAL A 121 24.12 -9.88 -4.87
N VAL A 122 25.19 -9.39 -5.49
CA VAL A 122 25.17 -8.17 -6.31
C VAL A 122 24.27 -8.34 -7.54
N HIS A 123 24.33 -9.51 -8.20
CA HIS A 123 23.45 -9.85 -9.33
C HIS A 123 21.99 -10.06 -8.94
N ALA A 124 21.71 -10.58 -7.74
CA ALA A 124 20.36 -10.71 -7.23
C ALA A 124 19.75 -9.34 -6.85
N LEU A 125 20.57 -8.36 -6.46
CA LEU A 125 20.07 -7.00 -6.19
C LEU A 125 19.83 -6.21 -7.48
N ASP A 126 20.70 -6.34 -8.49
CA ASP A 126 20.55 -5.65 -9.79
C ASP A 126 19.35 -6.16 -10.59
N SER A 127 19.11 -7.48 -10.59
CA SER A 127 17.96 -8.09 -11.27
C SER A 127 16.62 -7.72 -10.62
N VAL A 128 16.65 -7.41 -9.32
CA VAL A 128 15.47 -7.07 -8.52
C VAL A 128 15.26 -5.54 -8.44
N TRP A 129 16.26 -4.74 -8.80
CA TRP A 129 16.10 -3.28 -8.98
C TRP A 129 15.40 -2.91 -10.30
N ASN A 130 15.30 -3.85 -11.26
CA ASN A 130 14.49 -3.72 -12.48
C ASN A 130 13.01 -4.06 -12.28
N SER A 131 12.54 -3.97 -11.03
CA SER A 131 11.16 -4.18 -10.62
C SER A 131 10.30 -2.91 -10.89
N LEU A 132 9.00 -2.96 -10.58
CA LEU A 132 8.04 -1.87 -10.73
C LEU A 132 8.66 -0.50 -10.43
N LYS A 133 8.59 0.41 -11.41
CA LYS A 133 9.19 1.74 -11.30
C LYS A 133 8.24 2.78 -11.87
N GLY A 134 7.98 3.84 -11.10
CA GLY A 134 7.26 5.01 -11.59
C GLY A 134 8.02 5.72 -12.72
N ILE A 135 7.30 6.09 -13.76
CA ILE A 135 7.81 6.74 -14.97
C ILE A 135 6.94 7.94 -15.34
N GLY A 136 7.51 8.87 -16.09
CA GLY A 136 6.79 10.05 -16.57
C GLY A 136 6.53 11.09 -15.49
N LYS A 137 5.67 12.04 -15.83
CA LYS A 137 5.23 13.10 -14.92
C LYS A 137 4.10 12.58 -14.04
N ALA A 138 4.10 13.03 -12.81
CA ALA A 138 3.02 12.73 -11.91
C ALA A 138 1.93 13.80 -11.96
N GLU A 139 0.74 13.43 -11.53
CA GLU A 139 -0.44 14.27 -11.52
C GLU A 139 -1.23 14.05 -10.23
N ASP A 140 -1.91 15.11 -9.78
CA ASP A 140 -2.77 15.05 -8.61
C ASP A 140 -4.07 14.30 -8.93
N VAL A 141 -4.38 13.32 -8.08
CA VAL A 141 -5.60 12.51 -8.15
C VAL A 141 -6.25 12.40 -6.78
N THR A 142 -7.57 12.20 -6.76
CA THR A 142 -8.29 11.81 -5.56
C THR A 142 -8.33 10.29 -5.47
N ILE A 143 -8.03 9.73 -4.30
CA ILE A 143 -8.19 8.30 -4.01
C ILE A 143 -9.28 8.05 -3.00
N THR A 144 -10.00 6.95 -3.19
CA THR A 144 -10.87 6.31 -2.20
C THR A 144 -10.54 4.83 -2.14
N TRP A 145 -11.35 4.04 -1.45
CA TRP A 145 -11.21 2.60 -1.46
C TRP A 145 -12.56 1.88 -1.53
N TYR A 146 -12.50 0.64 -2.03
CA TYR A 146 -13.60 -0.32 -2.08
C TYR A 146 -13.15 -1.67 -1.52
N THR A 147 -14.11 -2.53 -1.15
CA THR A 147 -13.83 -3.91 -0.75
C THR A 147 -13.77 -4.81 -1.98
N GLY A 148 -12.95 -5.85 -1.99
CA GLY A 148 -12.80 -6.72 -3.16
C GLY A 148 -14.12 -7.33 -3.66
N HIS A 149 -15.08 -7.52 -2.75
CA HIS A 149 -16.42 -8.01 -3.08
C HIS A 149 -17.26 -7.02 -3.91
N ASP A 150 -16.89 -5.75 -3.96
CA ASP A 150 -17.61 -4.73 -4.72
C ASP A 150 -17.37 -4.85 -6.25
N LEU A 151 -16.39 -5.66 -6.69
CA LEU A 151 -15.99 -5.79 -8.10
C LEU A 151 -15.91 -7.26 -8.58
N GLU A 152 -17.04 -7.97 -8.63
CA GLU A 152 -17.08 -9.36 -9.08
C GLU A 152 -16.88 -9.57 -10.60
N ASN A 153 -16.69 -8.51 -11.39
CA ASN A 153 -16.37 -8.61 -12.82
C ASN A 153 -15.65 -7.35 -13.33
N PRO A 154 -14.34 -7.22 -13.09
CA PRO A 154 -13.58 -6.03 -13.47
C PRO A 154 -13.67 -5.73 -14.98
N SER A 155 -14.08 -4.51 -15.33
CA SER A 155 -14.37 -4.08 -16.72
C SER A 155 -13.20 -4.18 -17.70
N CYS A 156 -11.96 -4.28 -17.21
CA CYS A 156 -10.82 -4.46 -18.10
C CYS A 156 -10.79 -5.82 -18.79
N TRP A 157 -11.48 -6.84 -18.26
CA TRP A 157 -11.64 -8.13 -18.91
C TRP A 157 -13.06 -8.30 -19.48
N ALA A 158 -13.15 -8.68 -20.76
CA ALA A 158 -14.43 -9.01 -21.39
C ALA A 158 -15.02 -10.35 -20.87
N SER A 159 -14.16 -11.25 -20.40
CA SER A 159 -14.52 -12.54 -19.81
C SER A 159 -13.43 -12.97 -18.85
N GLY A 160 -13.64 -12.79 -17.55
CA GLY A 160 -12.68 -13.16 -16.52
C GLY A 160 -13.37 -13.78 -15.30
N ASN A 161 -12.73 -14.79 -14.71
CA ASN A 161 -13.16 -15.38 -13.43
C ASN A 161 -12.34 -14.82 -12.26
N TRP A 162 -11.65 -13.71 -12.48
CA TRP A 162 -10.80 -13.08 -11.47
C TRP A 162 -11.43 -11.76 -11.04
N ALA A 163 -11.50 -11.56 -9.74
CA ALA A 163 -11.91 -10.33 -9.10
C ALA A 163 -10.85 -9.93 -8.07
N PRO A 164 -10.57 -8.62 -7.90
CA PRO A 164 -9.69 -8.16 -6.85
C PRO A 164 -10.25 -8.53 -5.47
N THR A 165 -9.35 -8.83 -4.53
CA THR A 165 -9.70 -9.05 -3.12
C THR A 165 -9.30 -7.83 -2.28
N ASP A 166 -9.68 -7.81 -1.01
CA ASP A 166 -9.19 -6.80 -0.06
C ASP A 166 -7.65 -6.74 0.03
N ASN A 167 -6.95 -7.84 -0.32
CA ASN A 167 -5.50 -7.95 -0.30
C ASN A 167 -4.82 -7.61 -1.64
N SER A 168 -5.60 -7.41 -2.70
CA SER A 168 -5.06 -7.10 -4.02
C SER A 168 -4.49 -5.68 -4.07
N PHE A 169 -3.69 -5.39 -5.09
CA PHE A 169 -3.10 -4.08 -5.37
C PHE A 169 -3.63 -3.59 -6.73
N ALA A 170 -4.93 -3.35 -6.73
CA ALA A 170 -5.71 -3.05 -7.92
C ALA A 170 -6.46 -1.72 -7.73
N CYS A 171 -6.84 -1.10 -8.83
CA CYS A 171 -7.65 0.10 -8.80
C CYS A 171 -8.69 0.15 -9.92
N ALA A 172 -9.77 0.87 -9.64
CA ALA A 172 -10.77 1.30 -10.59
C ALA A 172 -10.62 2.80 -10.86
N LEU A 173 -10.74 3.21 -12.13
CA LEU A 173 -10.56 4.61 -12.53
C LEU A 173 -11.88 5.23 -12.97
N THR A 174 -12.09 6.54 -12.76
CA THR A 174 -13.30 7.25 -13.18
C THR A 174 -13.79 6.79 -14.55
N LEU A 175 -15.05 6.34 -14.63
CA LEU A 175 -15.62 5.81 -15.86
C LEU A 175 -15.62 6.86 -16.97
N ASP A 176 -16.20 8.03 -16.68
CA ASP A 176 -16.51 9.05 -17.68
C ASP A 176 -15.75 10.37 -17.49
N GLY A 177 -15.47 11.04 -18.60
CA GLY A 177 -14.95 12.41 -18.62
C GLY A 177 -13.47 12.59 -18.28
N TRP A 178 -12.77 11.57 -17.77
CA TRP A 178 -11.32 11.64 -17.59
C TRP A 178 -10.60 11.27 -18.90
N THR A 179 -10.27 12.28 -19.70
CA THR A 179 -9.70 12.11 -21.05
C THR A 179 -8.26 11.56 -21.04
N SER A 180 -7.46 11.88 -20.03
CA SER A 180 -6.08 11.39 -19.87
C SER A 180 -5.98 10.12 -19.01
N LYS A 181 -7.09 9.42 -18.78
CA LYS A 181 -7.17 8.24 -17.91
C LYS A 181 -6.18 7.15 -18.35
N PRO A 182 -5.39 6.58 -17.42
CA PRO A 182 -4.57 5.39 -17.71
C PRO A 182 -5.38 4.21 -18.25
N GLN A 183 -4.80 3.48 -19.21
CA GLN A 183 -5.45 2.33 -19.82
C GLN A 183 -5.52 1.14 -18.87
N CYS A 184 -6.48 0.25 -19.13
CA CYS A 184 -6.55 -1.07 -18.52
C CYS A 184 -5.21 -1.79 -18.52
N PHE A 185 -4.96 -2.52 -17.45
CA PHE A 185 -3.76 -3.33 -17.20
C PHE A 185 -2.45 -2.58 -17.03
N LYS A 186 -2.44 -1.25 -17.12
CA LYS A 186 -1.26 -0.46 -16.79
C LYS A 186 -1.07 -0.36 -15.29
N PHE A 187 0.19 -0.25 -14.90
CA PHE A 187 0.58 -0.01 -13.52
C PHE A 187 0.68 1.48 -13.26
N LEU A 188 0.34 1.86 -12.04
CA LEU A 188 0.39 3.22 -11.52
C LEU A 188 1.20 3.20 -10.23
N GLU A 189 2.00 4.24 -10.03
CA GLU A 189 2.58 4.57 -8.74
C GLU A 189 1.76 5.70 -8.11
N LEU A 190 1.26 5.47 -6.90
CA LEU A 190 0.50 6.44 -6.12
C LEU A 190 1.31 6.79 -4.88
N CYS A 191 1.54 8.08 -4.63
CA CYS A 191 2.34 8.56 -3.51
C CYS A 191 1.53 9.56 -2.68
N LYS A 192 1.40 9.32 -1.38
CA LYS A 192 0.88 10.34 -0.45
C LYS A 192 1.91 11.44 -0.22
N ASP A 193 3.16 11.05 -0.13
CA ASP A 193 4.34 11.90 0.01
C ASP A 193 5.55 11.18 -0.59
N SER A 194 6.76 11.75 -0.45
CA SER A 194 7.96 11.19 -1.06
C SER A 194 8.44 9.91 -0.38
N LYS A 195 7.81 9.51 0.74
CA LYS A 195 8.20 8.37 1.56
C LYS A 195 7.19 7.23 1.53
N THR A 196 5.97 7.52 1.09
CA THR A 196 4.83 6.62 1.17
C THR A 196 4.17 6.51 -0.19
N CYS A 197 4.61 5.51 -0.95
CA CYS A 197 4.11 5.20 -2.29
C CYS A 197 3.69 3.73 -2.40
N VAL A 198 2.77 3.43 -3.32
CA VAL A 198 2.33 2.07 -3.66
C VAL A 198 2.21 1.89 -5.17
N PHE A 199 2.36 0.66 -5.63
CA PHE A 199 2.06 0.31 -7.02
C PHE A 199 0.75 -0.43 -7.13
N VAL A 200 -0.12 -0.01 -8.04
CA VAL A 200 -1.40 -0.66 -8.31
C VAL A 200 -1.60 -0.90 -9.79
N ARG A 201 -2.41 -1.89 -10.15
CA ARG A 201 -2.81 -2.15 -11.53
C ARG A 201 -4.22 -1.67 -11.80
N VAL A 202 -4.40 -1.01 -12.94
CA VAL A 202 -5.73 -0.65 -13.45
C VAL A 202 -6.45 -1.90 -13.90
N VAL A 203 -7.51 -2.26 -13.19
CA VAL A 203 -8.30 -3.47 -13.49
C VAL A 203 -9.77 -3.16 -13.76
N ASP A 204 -10.24 -1.97 -13.39
CA ASP A 204 -11.65 -1.63 -13.54
C ASP A 204 -11.91 -0.14 -13.78
N THR A 205 -13.19 0.19 -13.93
CA THR A 205 -13.73 1.53 -14.03
C THR A 205 -14.68 1.80 -12.88
N CYS A 206 -14.51 2.94 -12.23
CA CYS A 206 -15.34 3.40 -11.13
C CYS A 206 -16.52 4.21 -11.69
N ALA A 207 -17.71 3.60 -11.74
CA ALA A 207 -18.95 4.27 -12.13
C ALA A 207 -19.50 5.21 -11.04
N GLY A 208 -19.14 4.96 -9.77
CA GLY A 208 -19.52 5.82 -8.64
C GLY A 208 -18.67 7.09 -8.51
N CYS A 209 -17.56 7.18 -9.24
CA CYS A 209 -16.65 8.32 -9.22
C CYS A 209 -17.24 9.48 -10.04
N ALA A 210 -17.01 10.72 -9.58
CA ALA A 210 -17.59 11.90 -10.22
C ALA A 210 -17.12 12.03 -11.69
N PRO A 211 -18.03 12.22 -12.67
CA PRO A 211 -17.63 12.38 -14.07
C PRO A 211 -16.63 13.53 -14.26
N GLY A 212 -15.61 13.30 -15.08
CA GLY A 212 -14.54 14.28 -15.34
C GLY A 212 -13.51 14.41 -14.22
N SER A 213 -13.68 13.74 -13.09
CA SER A 213 -12.70 13.76 -12.00
C SER A 213 -11.55 12.79 -12.27
N LYS A 214 -10.35 13.14 -11.79
CA LYS A 214 -9.20 12.23 -11.73
C LYS A 214 -9.28 11.43 -10.43
N HIS A 215 -10.11 10.39 -10.43
CA HIS A 215 -10.40 9.59 -9.25
C HIS A 215 -9.90 8.16 -9.46
N VAL A 216 -9.16 7.66 -8.48
CA VAL A 216 -8.62 6.31 -8.44
C VAL A 216 -9.16 5.61 -7.20
N ASP A 217 -10.09 4.69 -7.39
CA ASP A 217 -10.67 3.91 -6.30
C ASP A 217 -9.82 2.67 -6.08
N LEU A 218 -9.31 2.46 -4.86
CA LEU A 218 -8.30 1.46 -4.55
C LEU A 218 -8.88 0.25 -3.83
N THR A 219 -8.27 -0.91 -4.00
CA THR A 219 -8.47 -2.01 -3.05
C THR A 219 -8.03 -1.61 -1.65
N LYS A 220 -8.67 -2.19 -0.63
CA LYS A 220 -8.42 -1.89 0.78
C LYS A 220 -6.94 -1.95 1.19
N ALA A 221 -6.20 -2.99 0.80
CA ALA A 221 -4.78 -3.12 1.12
C ALA A 221 -3.92 -2.01 0.49
N ALA A 222 -4.20 -1.65 -0.77
CA ALA A 222 -3.46 -0.57 -1.45
C ALA A 222 -3.71 0.79 -0.78
N PHE A 223 -4.97 1.11 -0.43
CA PHE A 223 -5.30 2.33 0.29
C PHE A 223 -4.67 2.38 1.68
N SER A 224 -4.71 1.26 2.41
CA SER A 224 -4.19 1.17 3.79
C SER A 224 -2.67 1.38 3.88
N ASN A 225 -1.95 1.20 2.77
CA ASN A 225 -0.52 1.52 2.68
C ASN A 225 -0.24 3.01 2.46
N LEU A 226 -1.24 3.81 2.09
CA LEU A 226 -1.13 5.26 1.92
C LEU A 226 -1.75 6.02 3.10
N ALA A 227 -2.87 5.53 3.65
CA ALA A 227 -3.67 6.24 4.64
C ALA A 227 -4.43 5.28 5.57
N ASP A 228 -4.93 5.80 6.69
CA ASP A 228 -5.87 5.08 7.54
C ASP A 228 -7.21 4.92 6.81
N ILE A 229 -7.81 3.74 6.86
CA ILE A 229 -9.04 3.42 6.12
C ILE A 229 -10.22 4.35 6.48
N ASN A 230 -10.21 4.93 7.69
CA ASN A 230 -11.22 5.87 8.17
C ASN A 230 -11.06 7.28 7.61
N GLU A 231 -9.91 7.60 7.00
CA GLU A 231 -9.74 8.85 6.25
C GLU A 231 -10.67 8.86 5.02
N GLY A 232 -10.86 7.69 4.40
CA GLY A 232 -11.85 7.41 3.37
C GLY A 232 -11.59 8.06 2.00
N ILE A 233 -11.02 9.27 1.98
CA ILE A 233 -10.68 10.03 0.77
C ILE A 233 -9.38 10.80 1.00
N LEU A 234 -8.47 10.75 0.03
CA LEU A 234 -7.18 11.45 0.11
C LEU A 234 -6.79 12.00 -1.26
N SER A 235 -6.10 13.14 -1.30
CA SER A 235 -5.42 13.58 -2.52
C SER A 235 -3.99 13.03 -2.51
N VAL A 236 -3.61 12.36 -3.59
CA VAL A 236 -2.29 11.77 -3.76
C VAL A 236 -1.76 12.06 -5.15
N HIS A 237 -0.54 11.62 -5.34
CA HIS A 237 0.26 11.85 -6.50
C HIS A 237 0.36 10.59 -7.34
N MET A 238 -0.17 10.59 -8.55
CA MET A 238 -0.18 9.42 -9.44
C MET A 238 0.78 9.61 -10.60
N ARG A 239 1.53 8.57 -10.97
CA ARG A 239 2.20 8.50 -12.28
C ARG A 239 2.13 7.09 -12.87
N PRO A 240 2.31 6.92 -14.19
CA PRO A 240 2.46 5.60 -14.78
C PRO A 240 3.65 4.84 -14.18
N ALA A 241 3.61 3.52 -14.20
CA ALA A 241 4.71 2.66 -13.79
C ALA A 241 4.98 1.55 -14.82
N THR A 242 6.19 0.99 -14.79
CA THR A 242 6.56 -0.19 -15.60
C THR A 242 5.82 -1.43 -15.12
N ASP A 243 5.87 -2.52 -15.89
CA ASP A 243 5.32 -3.80 -15.42
C ASP A 243 6.25 -4.46 -14.37
N PRO A 244 5.70 -5.27 -13.45
CA PRO A 244 6.51 -6.06 -12.52
C PRO A 244 7.32 -7.12 -13.28
N SER A 245 8.62 -7.15 -13.02
CA SER A 245 9.56 -8.10 -13.60
C SER A 245 10.61 -8.48 -12.54
N PRO A 246 11.06 -9.75 -12.47
CA PRO A 246 10.62 -10.90 -13.28
C PRO A 246 9.37 -11.62 -12.74
N HIS A 247 8.88 -11.22 -11.56
CA HIS A 247 7.82 -11.94 -10.84
C HIS A 247 6.44 -11.33 -11.08
N TRP A 248 5.47 -12.20 -11.35
CA TRP A 248 4.04 -11.87 -11.46
C TRP A 248 3.26 -12.54 -10.33
N PHE A 249 2.35 -11.78 -9.71
CA PHE A 249 1.49 -12.24 -8.63
C PHE A 249 0.02 -11.99 -9.02
N GLU A 250 -0.66 -13.04 -9.48
CA GLU A 250 -2.06 -12.95 -9.89
C GLU A 250 -2.98 -12.59 -8.71
N GLU A 251 -2.61 -12.97 -7.49
CA GLU A 251 -3.31 -12.59 -6.27
C GLU A 251 -3.29 -11.07 -6.02
N LEU A 252 -2.23 -10.37 -6.45
CA LEU A 252 -2.11 -8.92 -6.29
C LEU A 252 -2.75 -8.17 -7.45
N TRP A 253 -2.56 -8.63 -8.68
CA TRP A 253 -2.83 -7.83 -9.88
C TRP A 253 -3.74 -8.50 -10.90
N GLY A 254 -4.16 -9.73 -10.66
CA GLY A 254 -4.94 -10.54 -11.60
C GLY A 254 -4.10 -11.16 -12.71
N PRO A 255 -4.74 -11.87 -13.65
CA PRO A 255 -4.08 -12.54 -14.76
C PRO A 255 -3.28 -11.56 -15.63
N LYS A 256 -2.15 -12.01 -16.18
CA LYS A 256 -1.43 -11.21 -17.17
C LYS A 256 -2.27 -11.11 -18.45
N ALA A 257 -2.38 -9.90 -18.99
CA ALA A 257 -3.14 -9.60 -20.21
C ALA A 257 -2.20 -9.39 -21.40
#